data_AF-A0A198ACG4-F1
#
_entry.id   AF-A0A198ACG4-F1
#
_cell.length_a   1.000
_cell.length_b   1.000
_cell.length_c   1.000
_cell.angle_alpha   90.00
_cell.angle_beta   90.00
_cell.angle_gamma   90.00
#
_symmetry.space_group_name_H-M   'P 1'
#
loop_
_entity.id
_entity.type
_entity.pdbx_description
1 polymer ?
#
loop_
_entity_poly.entity_id
_entity_poly.type
_entity_poly.pdbx_seq_one_letter_code
_entity_poly.pdbx_strand_id
1 'polypeptide(L)'
;MKRIRAASARRKRSLLRKMTMDRWLYLMLLPGIIYFLLFKYGPMWGIVIAFQDYSPFQGMTGSKWVGMKHFHRLFTDPTFFVLLKNTLLLSVMNLAFVFPMPIIFALMLNELRTAKFKRIIQTLIYIPHFMSWVIIVGMFYVIIEMQDGIFQEILASMGLQKFTIMMNPDLFRPMYILQSIWKDTGWGTIIYLAALAGVDPQLYEASKMDGAGRMRQLWHITLPCIRSTIIILLILKIGDILELGFDHVFLLLNPLNRGVAEIFDTYVYTSGIVQGAFSYSTAVGLFKSFVGLVLVLAANRLSKKFGEEGII
;
A
#
# COMPACT_ATOMS: atom_id res chain seq x y z
N MET A 1 -38.43 -28.09 -51.32
CA MET A 1 -37.83 -26.95 -52.04
C MET A 1 -37.71 -25.76 -51.06
N LYS A 2 -36.48 -25.26 -50.84
CA LYS A 2 -36.06 -23.99 -50.20
C LYS A 2 -36.51 -23.63 -48.76
N ARG A 3 -35.66 -23.96 -47.79
CA ARG A 3 -35.51 -23.24 -46.50
C ARG A 3 -34.91 -21.86 -46.77
N ILE A 4 -35.63 -20.79 -46.41
CA ILE A 4 -35.08 -19.42 -46.38
C ILE A 4 -34.34 -19.25 -45.04
N ARG A 5 -33.01 -19.38 -45.06
CA ARG A 5 -32.13 -18.86 -44.01
C ARG A 5 -31.81 -17.41 -44.34
N ALA A 6 -32.45 -16.47 -43.65
CA ALA A 6 -32.00 -15.09 -43.63
C ALA A 6 -30.73 -15.01 -42.76
N ALA A 7 -29.56 -15.10 -43.39
CA ALA A 7 -28.30 -14.78 -42.74
C ALA A 7 -28.19 -13.26 -42.59
N SER A 8 -28.23 -12.76 -41.35
CA SER A 8 -28.02 -11.35 -41.04
C SER A 8 -26.53 -10.99 -41.26
N ALA A 9 -26.24 -10.42 -42.43
CA ALA A 9 -24.93 -9.87 -42.74
C ALA A 9 -24.66 -8.62 -41.87
N ARG A 10 -23.92 -8.80 -40.77
CA ARG A 10 -23.50 -7.72 -39.87
C ARG A 10 -22.47 -6.84 -40.59
N ARG A 11 -22.93 -5.81 -41.29
CA ARG A 11 -22.10 -4.81 -42.01
C ARG A 11 -21.13 -4.16 -41.01
N LYS A 12 -19.83 -4.45 -41.10
CA LYS A 12 -18.77 -3.81 -40.28
C LYS A 12 -18.83 -2.29 -40.54
N ARG A 13 -19.40 -1.53 -39.60
CA ARG A 13 -19.38 -0.05 -39.65
C ARG A 13 -17.93 0.44 -39.67
N SER A 14 -17.60 1.43 -40.51
CA SER A 14 -16.25 2.01 -40.56
C SER A 14 -15.87 2.60 -39.19
N LEU A 15 -14.59 2.52 -38.83
CA LEU A 15 -14.07 3.00 -37.55
C LEU A 15 -14.41 4.48 -37.31
N LEU A 16 -14.32 5.31 -38.35
CA LEU A 16 -14.68 6.73 -38.30
C LEU A 16 -16.15 6.94 -37.90
N ARG A 17 -17.07 6.13 -38.43
CA ARG A 17 -18.50 6.23 -38.10
C ARG A 17 -18.80 5.80 -36.66
N LYS A 18 -18.00 4.89 -36.09
CA LYS A 18 -18.08 4.54 -34.66
C LYS A 18 -17.53 5.67 -33.80
N MET A 19 -16.38 6.24 -34.14
CA MET A 19 -15.78 7.35 -33.40
C MET A 19 -16.68 8.60 -33.36
N THR A 20 -17.36 8.92 -34.46
CA THR A 20 -18.33 10.04 -34.49
C THR A 20 -19.58 9.77 -33.66
N MET A 21 -20.00 8.50 -33.56
CA MET A 21 -21.17 8.09 -32.77
C MET A 21 -20.86 8.14 -31.27
N ASP A 22 -19.63 7.78 -30.89
CA ASP A 22 -19.15 7.75 -29.51
C ASP A 22 -18.44 9.06 -29.10
N ARG A 23 -18.58 10.14 -29.89
CA ARG A 23 -17.87 11.43 -29.68
C ARG A 23 -18.03 11.99 -28.26
N TRP A 24 -19.20 11.82 -27.65
CA TRP A 24 -19.48 12.30 -26.29
C TRP A 24 -18.77 11.45 -25.24
N LEU A 25 -18.61 10.15 -25.47
CA LEU A 25 -17.81 9.28 -24.60
C LEU A 25 -16.33 9.67 -24.65
N TYR A 26 -15.80 9.97 -25.84
CA TYR A 26 -14.43 10.49 -25.96
C TYR A 26 -14.25 11.84 -25.28
N LEU A 27 -15.24 12.74 -25.38
CA LEU A 27 -15.19 14.05 -24.74
C LEU A 27 -15.24 13.94 -23.21
N MET A 28 -16.01 13.01 -22.65
CA MET A 28 -16.02 12.71 -21.21
C MET A 28 -14.71 12.07 -20.72
N LEU A 29 -14.03 11.32 -21.58
CA LEU A 29 -12.79 10.61 -21.25
C LEU A 29 -11.55 11.51 -21.36
N LEU A 30 -11.64 12.60 -22.14
CA LEU A 30 -10.57 13.54 -22.44
C LEU A 30 -9.93 14.18 -21.18
N PRO A 31 -10.68 14.68 -20.19
CA PRO A 31 -10.08 15.24 -18.97
C PRO A 31 -9.24 14.23 -18.19
N GLY A 32 -9.69 12.96 -18.13
CA GLY A 32 -8.95 11.88 -17.50
C GLY A 32 -7.65 11.58 -18.24
N ILE A 33 -7.68 11.46 -19.57
CA ILE A 33 -6.47 11.28 -20.39
C ILE A 33 -5.49 12.43 -20.18
N ILE A 34 -5.95 13.68 -20.25
CA ILE A 34 -5.08 14.85 -20.06
C ILE A 34 -4.41 14.80 -18.70
N TYR A 35 -5.16 14.47 -17.64
CA TYR A 35 -4.59 14.31 -16.31
C TYR A 35 -3.46 13.27 -16.28
N PHE A 36 -3.68 12.07 -16.84
CA PHE A 36 -2.63 11.05 -16.90
C PHE A 36 -1.43 11.51 -17.72
N LEU A 37 -1.65 12.11 -18.90
CA LEU A 37 -0.57 12.57 -19.76
C LEU A 37 0.29 13.64 -19.08
N LEU A 38 -0.33 14.62 -18.42
CA LEU A 38 0.39 15.73 -17.79
C LEU A 38 1.03 15.36 -16.45
N PHE A 39 0.32 14.61 -15.59
CA PHE A 39 0.75 14.40 -14.20
C PHE A 39 1.33 13.01 -13.92
N LYS A 40 1.13 12.03 -14.80
CA LYS A 40 1.72 10.69 -14.66
C LYS A 40 2.79 10.41 -15.71
N TYR A 41 2.49 10.64 -16.99
CA TYR A 41 3.45 10.41 -18.08
C TYR A 41 4.46 11.54 -18.28
N GLY A 42 4.04 12.80 -18.13
CA GLY A 42 4.94 13.96 -18.22
C GLY A 42 6.16 13.87 -17.29
N PRO A 43 5.97 13.63 -15.98
CA PRO A 43 7.09 13.49 -15.04
C PRO A 43 8.02 12.31 -15.34
N MET A 44 7.58 11.28 -16.08
CA MET A 44 8.47 10.16 -16.47
C MET A 44 9.61 10.61 -17.38
N TRP A 45 9.47 11.72 -18.10
CA TRP A 45 10.62 12.32 -18.80
C TRP A 45 11.76 12.67 -17.83
N GLY A 46 11.43 13.02 -16.59
CA GLY A 46 12.41 13.31 -15.53
C GLY A 46 13.28 12.13 -15.12
N ILE A 47 12.92 10.89 -15.50
CA ILE A 47 13.75 9.69 -15.23
C ILE A 47 15.15 9.84 -15.84
N VAL A 48 15.27 10.60 -16.93
CA VAL A 48 16.55 10.96 -17.58
C VAL A 48 17.56 11.57 -16.60
N ILE A 49 17.09 12.28 -15.56
CA ILE A 49 17.93 12.88 -14.51
C ILE A 49 18.76 11.83 -13.76
N ALA A 50 18.28 10.59 -13.64
CA ALA A 50 19.03 9.49 -13.02
C ALA A 50 20.35 9.16 -13.75
N PHE A 51 20.50 9.57 -15.01
CA PHE A 51 21.65 9.29 -15.87
C PHE A 51 22.52 10.52 -16.16
N GLN A 52 22.22 11.65 -15.52
CA GLN A 52 22.89 12.94 -15.72
C GLN A 52 23.49 13.45 -14.41
N ASP A 53 24.51 14.30 -14.47
CA ASP A 53 24.86 15.18 -13.35
C ASP A 53 23.98 16.43 -13.47
N TYR A 54 22.75 16.34 -12.97
CA TYR A 54 21.71 17.33 -13.18
C TYR A 54 21.95 18.60 -12.36
N SER A 55 21.90 19.75 -13.04
CA SER A 55 21.87 21.06 -12.40
C SER A 55 20.56 21.78 -12.74
N PRO A 56 19.78 22.24 -11.75
CA PRO A 56 18.57 23.02 -12.00
C PRO A 56 18.79 24.23 -12.91
N PHE A 57 19.98 24.84 -12.85
CA PHE A 57 20.33 26.00 -13.68
C PHE A 57 20.54 25.66 -15.16
N GLN A 58 21.03 24.46 -15.46
CA GLN A 58 21.31 24.01 -16.84
C GLN A 58 20.12 23.26 -17.45
N GLY A 59 19.17 22.83 -16.62
CA GLY A 59 18.03 22.03 -17.04
C GLY A 59 18.42 20.62 -17.51
N MET A 60 17.43 19.84 -17.94
CA MET A 60 17.62 18.44 -18.35
C MET A 60 18.39 18.29 -19.67
N THR A 61 18.32 19.28 -20.55
CA THR A 61 18.99 19.25 -21.87
C THR A 61 20.42 19.77 -21.83
N GLY A 62 20.76 20.64 -20.87
CA GLY A 62 22.10 21.20 -20.70
C GLY A 62 22.99 20.42 -19.73
N SER A 63 22.40 19.58 -18.87
CA SER A 63 23.14 18.80 -17.87
C SER A 63 23.94 17.65 -18.51
N LYS A 64 25.16 17.43 -18.00
CA LYS A 64 26.08 16.43 -18.55
C LYS A 64 25.55 15.01 -18.33
N TRP A 65 25.49 14.21 -19.40
CA TRP A 65 25.20 12.79 -19.31
C TRP A 65 26.37 12.01 -18.69
N VAL A 66 26.08 11.23 -17.64
CA VAL A 66 27.07 10.46 -16.88
C VAL A 66 26.74 8.96 -16.81
N GLY A 67 25.70 8.52 -17.51
CA GLY A 67 25.32 7.11 -17.59
C GLY A 67 24.98 6.52 -16.23
N MET A 68 25.57 5.38 -15.88
CA MET A 68 25.23 4.62 -14.67
C MET A 68 25.94 5.08 -13.39
N LYS A 69 26.59 6.26 -13.39
CA LYS A 69 27.37 6.79 -12.25
C LYS A 69 26.59 6.76 -10.94
N HIS A 70 25.33 7.22 -10.94
CA HIS A 70 24.50 7.29 -9.73
C HIS A 70 24.02 5.93 -9.24
N PHE A 71 23.81 4.97 -10.14
CA PHE A 71 23.53 3.58 -9.79
C PHE A 71 24.75 2.91 -9.18
N HIS A 72 25.95 3.14 -9.73
CA HIS A 72 27.18 2.66 -9.13
C HIS A 72 27.34 3.20 -7.71
N ARG A 73 27.17 4.53 -7.53
CA ARG A 73 27.17 5.17 -6.21
C ARG A 73 26.18 4.50 -5.27
N LEU A 74 24.93 4.27 -5.70
CA LEU A 74 23.89 3.63 -4.90
C LEU A 74 24.33 2.28 -4.35
N PHE A 75 24.89 1.40 -5.18
CA PHE A 75 25.30 0.06 -4.75
C PHE A 75 26.62 0.03 -3.96
N THR A 76 27.46 1.06 -4.11
CA THR A 76 28.70 1.21 -3.33
C THR A 76 28.53 2.00 -2.04
N ASP A 77 27.38 2.65 -1.83
CA ASP A 77 27.13 3.47 -0.65
C ASP A 77 27.08 2.59 0.61
N PRO A 78 27.86 2.88 1.66
CA PRO A 78 27.83 2.12 2.91
C PRO A 78 26.43 2.08 3.56
N THR A 79 25.59 3.09 3.31
CA THR A 79 24.24 3.18 3.85
C THR A 79 23.23 2.29 3.12
N PHE A 80 23.53 1.86 1.90
CA PHE A 80 22.59 1.11 1.05
C PHE A 80 22.00 -0.12 1.75
N PHE A 81 22.86 -0.96 2.33
CA PHE A 81 22.41 -2.19 2.99
C PHE A 81 21.61 -1.91 4.27
N VAL A 82 21.90 -0.81 4.96
CA VAL A 82 21.13 -0.38 6.14
C VAL A 82 19.72 0.04 5.70
N LEU A 83 19.62 0.90 4.69
CA LEU A 83 18.34 1.36 4.14
C LEU A 83 17.53 0.19 3.57
N LEU A 84 18.17 -0.72 2.83
CA LEU A 84 17.54 -1.91 2.28
C LEU A 84 17.01 -2.83 3.38
N LYS A 85 17.82 -3.10 4.41
CA LYS A 85 17.42 -3.93 5.55
C LYS A 85 16.24 -3.30 6.30
N ASN A 86 16.30 -2.02 6.62
CA ASN A 86 15.24 -1.34 7.36
C ASN A 86 13.95 -1.28 6.55
N THR A 87 14.04 -0.94 5.25
CA THR A 87 12.89 -0.93 4.34
C THR A 87 12.28 -2.33 4.26
N LEU A 88 13.05 -3.36 3.90
CA LEU A 88 12.48 -4.71 3.76
C LEU A 88 11.93 -5.24 5.08
N LEU A 89 12.59 -5.00 6.20
CA LEU A 89 12.15 -5.50 7.49
C LEU A 89 10.82 -4.85 7.92
N LEU A 90 10.69 -3.54 7.79
CA LEU A 90 9.42 -2.85 8.05
C LEU A 90 8.32 -3.31 7.10
N SER A 91 8.62 -3.55 5.83
CA SER A 91 7.64 -4.03 4.86
C SER A 91 7.18 -5.45 5.13
N VAL A 92 8.11 -6.33 5.52
CA VAL A 92 7.77 -7.69 5.95
C VAL A 92 6.95 -7.66 7.23
N MET A 93 7.26 -6.79 8.19
CA MET A 93 6.43 -6.61 9.40
C MET A 93 5.04 -6.07 9.06
N ASN A 94 4.92 -5.12 8.13
CA ASN A 94 3.61 -4.67 7.62
C ASN A 94 2.83 -5.82 6.99
N LEU A 95 3.48 -6.63 6.15
CA LEU A 95 2.86 -7.78 5.50
C LEU A 95 2.44 -8.86 6.50
N ALA A 96 3.23 -9.07 7.56
CA ALA A 96 2.99 -10.09 8.57
C ALA A 96 1.94 -9.68 9.60
N PHE A 97 1.90 -8.40 10.00
CA PHE A 97 1.06 -7.94 11.12
C PHE A 97 -0.05 -6.98 10.68
N VAL A 98 0.22 -6.03 9.79
CA VAL A 98 -0.77 -5.02 9.37
C VAL A 98 -1.72 -5.60 8.33
N PHE A 99 -1.21 -6.33 7.33
CA PHE A 99 -2.02 -6.89 6.25
C PHE A 99 -3.09 -7.91 6.70
N PRO A 100 -2.80 -8.85 7.63
CA PRO A 100 -3.83 -9.78 8.10
C PRO A 100 -4.89 -9.13 9.00
N MET A 101 -4.56 -8.01 9.65
CA MET A 101 -5.45 -7.40 10.65
C MET A 101 -6.82 -7.00 10.08
N PRO A 102 -6.93 -6.32 8.91
CA PRO A 102 -8.23 -6.04 8.31
C PRO A 102 -9.02 -7.30 7.93
N ILE A 103 -8.36 -8.41 7.60
CA ILE A 103 -9.05 -9.69 7.33
C ILE A 103 -9.64 -10.23 8.64
N ILE A 104 -8.84 -10.26 9.70
CA ILE A 104 -9.26 -10.72 11.03
C ILE A 104 -10.46 -9.89 11.51
N PHE A 105 -10.38 -8.56 11.45
CA PHE A 105 -11.48 -7.68 11.84
C PHE A 105 -12.71 -7.87 10.96
N ALA A 106 -12.57 -8.06 9.64
CA ALA A 106 -13.70 -8.32 8.76
C ALA A 106 -14.42 -9.63 9.14
N LEU A 107 -13.68 -10.69 9.41
CA LEU A 107 -14.23 -11.98 9.85
C LEU A 107 -14.92 -11.85 11.22
N MET A 108 -14.29 -11.17 12.18
CA MET A 108 -14.90 -10.92 13.49
C MET A 108 -16.20 -10.12 13.39
N LEU A 109 -16.21 -9.06 12.58
CA LEU A 109 -17.39 -8.23 12.33
C LEU A 109 -18.48 -8.96 11.53
N ASN A 110 -18.11 -9.96 10.73
CA ASN A 110 -19.06 -10.80 10.00
C ASN A 110 -19.85 -11.71 10.94
N GLU A 111 -19.24 -12.19 12.02
CA GLU A 111 -19.89 -13.04 13.02
C GLU A 111 -20.78 -12.27 14.02
N LEU A 112 -20.71 -10.94 14.04
CA LEU A 112 -21.55 -10.11 14.91
C LEU A 112 -23.03 -10.16 14.49
N ARG A 113 -23.87 -10.67 15.39
CA ARG A 113 -25.33 -10.78 15.18
C ARG A 113 -26.05 -9.43 15.25
N THR A 114 -25.60 -8.53 16.12
CA THR A 114 -26.30 -7.26 16.39
C THR A 114 -25.83 -6.17 15.45
N ALA A 115 -26.70 -5.76 14.51
CA ALA A 115 -26.41 -4.73 13.53
C ALA A 115 -25.98 -3.38 14.15
N LYS A 116 -26.59 -2.98 15.28
CA LYS A 116 -26.21 -1.75 16.00
C LYS A 116 -24.76 -1.80 16.50
N PHE A 117 -24.37 -2.92 17.12
CA PHE A 117 -23.02 -3.11 17.65
C PHE A 117 -21.98 -3.16 16.53
N LYS A 118 -22.27 -3.86 15.43
CA LYS A 118 -21.43 -3.88 14.23
C LYS A 118 -21.19 -2.47 13.69
N ARG A 119 -22.24 -1.65 13.58
CA ARG A 119 -22.15 -0.28 13.05
C ARG A 119 -21.31 0.63 13.97
N ILE A 120 -21.45 0.50 15.29
CA ILE A 120 -20.63 1.27 16.25
C ILE A 120 -19.15 0.90 16.11
N ILE A 121 -18.81 -0.39 16.09
CA ILE A 121 -17.41 -0.83 15.96
C ILE A 121 -16.83 -0.34 14.63
N GLN A 122 -17.56 -0.51 13.52
CA GLN A 122 -17.13 -0.02 12.20
C GLN A 122 -16.77 1.47 12.24
N THR A 123 -17.63 2.32 12.81
CA THR A 123 -17.34 3.75 12.95
C THR A 123 -16.05 3.99 13.74
N LEU A 124 -15.87 3.32 14.88
CA LEU A 124 -14.69 3.49 15.73
C LEU A 124 -13.39 3.08 15.02
N ILE A 125 -13.39 1.95 14.31
CA ILE A 125 -12.19 1.46 13.62
C ILE A 125 -11.92 2.21 12.31
N TYR A 126 -12.92 2.84 11.69
CA TYR A 126 -12.74 3.57 10.42
C TYR A 126 -12.22 5.00 10.63
N ILE A 127 -12.57 5.66 11.74
CA ILE A 127 -12.15 7.05 12.03
C ILE A 127 -10.64 7.28 11.90
N PRO A 128 -9.75 6.44 12.48
CA PRO A 128 -8.29 6.65 12.43
C PRO A 128 -7.73 6.80 11.01
N HIS A 129 -8.33 6.13 10.03
CA HIS A 129 -7.87 6.20 8.64
C HIS A 129 -7.89 7.63 8.09
N PHE A 130 -8.89 8.43 8.49
CA PHE A 130 -9.08 9.80 8.03
C PHE A 130 -8.12 10.82 8.68
N MET A 131 -7.40 10.43 9.74
CA MET A 131 -6.46 11.29 10.44
C MET A 131 -5.13 11.37 9.68
N SER A 132 -4.51 12.55 9.56
CA SER A 132 -3.18 12.64 8.92
C SER A 132 -2.10 11.97 9.78
N TRP A 133 -1.02 11.49 9.17
CA TRP A 133 0.11 10.90 9.91
C TRP A 133 0.71 11.85 10.93
N VAL A 134 0.74 13.15 10.64
CA VAL A 134 1.19 14.19 11.57
C VAL A 134 0.37 14.18 12.86
N ILE A 135 -0.96 14.09 12.75
CA ILE A 135 -1.84 14.06 13.93
C ILE A 135 -1.65 12.75 14.70
N ILE A 136 -1.58 11.62 14.00
CA ILE A 136 -1.42 10.30 14.63
C ILE A 136 -0.11 10.24 15.42
N VAL A 137 1.01 10.60 14.80
CA VAL A 137 2.32 10.60 15.46
C VAL A 137 2.32 11.59 16.63
N GLY A 138 1.77 12.79 16.45
CA GLY A 138 1.65 13.78 17.51
C GLY A 138 0.81 13.31 18.70
N MET A 139 -0.32 12.65 18.45
CA MET A 139 -1.16 12.07 19.50
C MET A 139 -0.43 10.96 20.26
N PHE A 140 0.23 10.05 19.55
CA PHE A 140 1.01 8.99 20.18
C PHE A 140 2.18 9.56 21.00
N TYR A 141 2.82 10.62 20.52
CA TYR A 141 3.85 11.34 21.28
C TYR A 141 3.28 11.90 22.60
N VAL A 142 2.13 12.57 22.57
CA VAL A 142 1.49 13.12 23.78
C VAL A 142 1.04 12.03 24.75
N ILE A 143 0.45 10.95 24.25
CA ILE A 143 -0.12 9.90 25.11
C ILE A 143 0.96 9.00 25.70
N ILE A 144 2.00 8.69 24.93
CA ILE A 144 2.97 7.64 25.25
C ILE A 144 4.35 8.19 25.60
N GLU A 145 4.85 9.22 24.93
CA GLU A 145 6.22 9.70 25.13
C GLU A 145 6.35 10.79 26.20
N MET A 146 5.34 11.66 26.33
CA MET A 146 5.37 12.72 27.35
C MET A 146 5.43 12.11 28.75
N GLN A 147 6.29 12.66 29.61
CA GLN A 147 6.50 12.17 30.98
C GLN A 147 5.20 12.19 31.81
N ASP A 148 4.36 13.20 31.59
CA ASP A 148 3.03 13.34 32.20
C ASP A 148 1.91 12.76 31.32
N GLY A 149 2.28 11.98 30.30
CA GLY A 149 1.36 11.30 29.40
C GLY A 149 0.60 10.20 30.13
N ILE A 150 -0.64 9.96 29.70
CA ILE A 150 -1.57 9.00 30.34
C ILE A 150 -0.91 7.62 30.50
N PHE A 151 -0.17 7.15 29.49
CA PHE A 151 0.46 5.84 29.54
C PHE A 151 1.60 5.77 30.57
N GLN A 152 2.42 6.82 30.66
CA GLN A 152 3.53 6.90 31.62
C GLN A 152 3.03 6.99 33.06
N GLU A 153 1.95 7.72 33.30
CA GLU A 153 1.30 7.80 34.61
C GLU A 153 0.70 6.46 35.05
N ILE A 154 0.05 5.74 34.13
CA ILE A 154 -0.44 4.38 34.40
C ILE A 154 0.73 3.45 34.78
N LEU A 155 1.83 3.47 34.03
CA LEU A 155 3.03 2.68 34.36
C LEU A 155 3.59 3.04 35.75
N ALA A 156 3.70 4.33 36.05
CA ALA A 156 4.19 4.80 37.35
C ALA A 156 3.28 4.36 38.51
N SER A 157 1.95 4.42 38.33
CA SER A 157 0.97 3.94 39.31
C SER A 157 1.05 2.43 39.57
N MET A 158 1.54 1.66 38.59
CA MET A 158 1.80 0.23 38.71
C MET A 158 3.19 -0.09 39.31
N GLY A 159 3.96 0.94 39.68
CA GLY A 159 5.32 0.82 40.22
C GLY A 159 6.39 0.53 39.17
N LEU A 160 6.07 0.67 37.87
CA LEU A 160 7.01 0.50 36.77
C LEU A 160 7.76 1.81 36.47
N GLN A 161 8.99 1.70 35.96
CA GLN A 161 9.76 2.87 35.54
C GLN A 161 9.19 3.46 34.26
N LYS A 162 9.03 4.79 34.24
CA LYS A 162 8.70 5.54 33.03
C LYS A 162 9.83 5.35 32.00
N PHE A 163 9.49 5.04 30.76
CA PHE A 163 10.48 4.85 29.69
C PHE A 163 10.02 5.50 28.40
N THR A 164 10.93 6.16 27.69
CA THR A 164 10.63 6.83 26.43
C THR A 164 10.88 5.86 25.27
N ILE A 165 9.84 5.54 24.51
CA ILE A 165 9.92 4.57 23.40
C ILE A 165 10.78 5.14 22.28
N MET A 166 10.68 6.43 21.99
CA MET A 166 11.48 7.10 20.96
C MET A 166 12.99 7.13 21.24
N MET A 167 13.41 7.01 22.50
CA MET A 167 14.83 6.96 22.87
C MET A 167 15.44 5.56 22.70
N ASN A 168 14.61 4.53 22.56
CA ASN A 168 15.05 3.16 22.37
C ASN A 168 14.82 2.72 20.90
N PRO A 169 15.89 2.52 20.11
CA PRO A 169 15.79 2.06 18.73
C PRO A 169 14.99 0.76 18.56
N ASP A 170 15.05 -0.16 19.54
CA ASP A 170 14.37 -1.46 19.44
C ASP A 170 12.84 -1.32 19.48
N LEU A 171 12.34 -0.26 20.11
CA LEU A 171 10.91 0.00 20.27
C LEU A 171 10.30 0.80 19.10
N PHE A 172 11.13 1.30 18.18
CA PHE A 172 10.67 2.00 16.98
C PHE A 172 9.73 1.14 16.12
N ARG A 173 10.13 -0.10 15.81
CA ARG A 173 9.37 -0.96 14.88
C ARG A 173 8.03 -1.41 15.45
N PRO A 174 7.94 -1.87 16.72
CA PRO A 174 6.65 -2.13 17.37
C PRO A 174 5.73 -0.91 17.37
N MET A 175 6.26 0.28 17.69
CA MET A 175 5.48 1.52 17.69
C MET A 175 4.93 1.85 16.30
N TYR A 176 5.79 1.79 15.29
CA TYR A 176 5.41 2.01 13.89
C TYR A 176 4.29 1.04 13.48
N ILE A 177 4.46 -0.27 13.70
CA ILE A 177 3.46 -1.28 13.34
C ILE A 177 2.14 -1.07 14.10
N LEU A 178 2.20 -0.73 15.39
CA LEU A 178 1.00 -0.46 16.18
C LEU A 178 0.20 0.72 15.61
N GLN A 179 0.87 1.81 15.25
CA GLN A 179 0.24 2.97 14.63
C GLN A 179 -0.36 2.62 13.26
N SER A 180 0.34 1.84 12.44
CA SER A 180 -0.16 1.35 11.14
C SER A 180 -1.37 0.43 11.29
N ILE A 181 -1.36 -0.50 12.24
CA ILE A 181 -2.52 -1.34 12.58
C ILE A 181 -3.70 -0.44 12.95
N TRP A 182 -3.50 0.50 13.87
CA TRP A 182 -4.58 1.35 14.36
C TRP A 182 -5.18 2.23 13.25
N LYS A 183 -4.34 2.78 12.35
CA LYS A 183 -4.77 3.64 11.25
C LYS A 183 -5.46 2.86 10.12
N ASP A 184 -4.85 1.78 9.64
CA ASP A 184 -5.19 1.21 8.33
C ASP A 184 -6.12 0.00 8.40
N THR A 185 -6.21 -0.65 9.57
CA THR A 185 -7.06 -1.84 9.76
C THR A 185 -8.52 -1.57 9.42
N GLY A 186 -9.05 -0.42 9.85
CA GLY A 186 -10.44 -0.06 9.59
C GLY A 186 -10.76 0.02 8.10
N TRP A 187 -9.95 0.76 7.34
CA TRP A 187 -10.16 0.91 5.91
C TRP A 187 -10.05 -0.42 5.16
N GLY A 188 -9.01 -1.21 5.45
CA GLY A 188 -8.84 -2.52 4.82
C GLY A 188 -10.01 -3.46 5.10
N THR A 189 -10.62 -3.35 6.28
CA THR A 189 -11.77 -4.17 6.70
C THR A 189 -12.98 -3.95 5.78
N ILE A 190 -13.16 -2.75 5.22
CA ILE A 190 -14.27 -2.43 4.31
C ILE A 190 -14.23 -3.32 3.07
N ILE A 191 -13.07 -3.48 2.46
CA ILE A 191 -12.90 -4.26 1.22
C ILE A 191 -13.24 -5.73 1.48
N TYR A 192 -12.75 -6.29 2.58
CA TYR A 192 -13.03 -7.68 2.95
C TYR A 192 -14.49 -7.89 3.36
N LEU A 193 -15.12 -6.95 4.06
CA LEU A 193 -16.55 -7.01 4.35
C LEU A 193 -17.41 -6.94 3.09
N ALA A 194 -17.02 -6.14 2.09
CA ALA A 194 -17.70 -6.09 0.81
C ALA A 194 -17.59 -7.43 0.05
N ALA A 195 -16.41 -8.06 0.07
CA ALA A 195 -16.21 -9.40 -0.48
C ALA A 195 -17.05 -10.45 0.25
N LEU A 196 -17.10 -10.40 1.59
CA LEU A 196 -17.91 -11.30 2.41
C LEU A 196 -19.41 -11.15 2.16
N ALA A 197 -19.88 -9.93 1.88
CA ALA A 197 -21.28 -9.68 1.54
C ALA A 197 -21.71 -10.31 0.21
N GLY A 198 -20.76 -10.64 -0.67
CA GLY A 198 -21.02 -11.35 -1.92
C GLY A 198 -21.09 -12.87 -1.79
N VAL A 199 -20.83 -13.45 -0.62
CA VAL A 199 -20.86 -14.91 -0.41
C VAL A 199 -22.31 -15.39 -0.30
N ASP A 200 -22.65 -16.45 -1.04
CA ASP A 200 -24.00 -17.02 -1.05
C ASP A 200 -24.40 -17.55 0.35
N PRO A 201 -25.50 -17.03 0.94
CA PRO A 201 -26.02 -17.53 2.21
C PRO A 201 -26.34 -19.03 2.21
N GLN A 202 -26.69 -19.62 1.06
CA GLN A 202 -27.06 -21.04 0.94
C GLN A 202 -25.91 -21.96 1.36
N LEU A 203 -24.64 -21.57 1.14
CA LEU A 203 -23.47 -22.34 1.58
C LEU A 203 -23.41 -22.44 3.10
N TYR A 204 -23.75 -21.36 3.81
CA TYR A 204 -23.78 -21.34 5.27
C TYR A 204 -24.96 -22.12 5.84
N GLU A 205 -26.12 -22.09 5.19
CA GLU A 205 -27.29 -22.85 5.60
C GLU A 205 -27.08 -24.35 5.40
N ALA A 206 -26.62 -24.77 4.22
CA ALA A 206 -26.33 -26.18 3.92
C ALA A 206 -25.29 -26.77 4.89
N SER A 207 -24.18 -26.06 5.11
CA SER A 207 -23.15 -26.54 6.05
C SER A 207 -23.64 -26.62 7.49
N LYS A 208 -24.57 -25.74 7.91
CA LYS A 208 -25.20 -25.81 9.23
C LYS A 208 -26.12 -27.03 9.35
N MET A 209 -26.82 -27.41 8.28
CA MET A 209 -27.60 -28.66 8.23
C MET A 209 -26.71 -29.91 8.36
N ASP A 210 -25.49 -29.85 7.80
CA ASP A 210 -24.46 -30.89 7.93
C ASP A 210 -23.73 -30.87 9.30
N GLY A 211 -24.15 -30.02 10.24
CA GLY A 211 -23.57 -29.92 11.57
C GLY A 211 -22.21 -29.20 11.64
N ALA A 212 -21.86 -28.41 10.63
CA ALA A 212 -20.64 -27.61 10.66
C ALA A 212 -20.76 -26.45 11.66
N GLY A 213 -19.85 -26.40 12.63
CA GLY A 213 -19.70 -25.26 13.54
C GLY A 213 -19.06 -24.04 12.84
N ARG A 214 -19.09 -22.89 13.52
CA ARG A 214 -18.58 -21.60 12.99
C ARG A 214 -17.14 -21.65 12.49
N MET A 215 -16.25 -22.31 13.22
CA MET A 215 -14.85 -22.45 12.79
C MET A 215 -14.74 -23.27 11.50
N ARG A 216 -15.55 -24.33 11.33
CA ARG A 216 -15.54 -25.11 10.08
C ARG A 216 -16.05 -24.28 8.91
N GLN A 217 -17.11 -23.50 9.10
CA GLN A 217 -17.63 -22.57 8.10
C GLN A 217 -16.59 -21.51 7.72
N LEU A 218 -15.88 -20.95 8.71
CA LEU A 218 -14.83 -19.96 8.49
C LEU A 218 -13.70 -20.53 7.60
N TRP A 219 -13.20 -21.73 7.93
CA TRP A 219 -12.08 -22.34 7.21
C TRP A 219 -12.45 -22.90 5.83
N HIS A 220 -13.67 -23.46 5.66
CA HIS A 220 -14.05 -24.19 4.45
C HIS A 220 -14.98 -23.43 3.52
N ILE A 221 -15.59 -22.33 3.97
CA ILE A 221 -16.52 -21.53 3.17
C ILE A 221 -16.02 -20.09 3.12
N THR A 222 -15.96 -19.43 4.27
CA THR A 222 -15.72 -17.98 4.33
C THR A 222 -14.36 -17.59 3.75
N LEU A 223 -13.26 -18.17 4.26
CA LEU A 223 -11.90 -17.88 3.80
C LEU A 223 -11.69 -18.26 2.32
N PRO A 224 -12.08 -19.46 1.85
CA PRO A 224 -12.00 -19.81 0.44
C PRO A 224 -12.76 -18.86 -0.48
N CYS A 225 -13.97 -18.42 -0.10
CA CYS A 225 -14.78 -17.52 -0.94
C CYS A 225 -14.16 -16.13 -1.11
N ILE A 226 -13.40 -15.62 -0.13
CA ILE A 226 -12.73 -14.31 -0.22
C ILE A 226 -11.23 -14.41 -0.59
N ARG A 227 -10.74 -15.63 -0.87
CA ARG A 227 -9.34 -15.89 -1.18
C ARG A 227 -8.84 -15.05 -2.36
N SER A 228 -9.62 -14.94 -3.42
CA SER A 228 -9.25 -14.14 -4.60
C SER A 228 -9.04 -12.67 -4.24
N THR A 229 -9.91 -12.09 -3.42
CA THR A 229 -9.76 -10.71 -2.91
C THR A 229 -8.48 -10.55 -2.08
N ILE A 230 -8.21 -11.49 -1.16
CA ILE A 230 -6.99 -11.47 -0.32
C ILE A 230 -5.75 -11.51 -1.22
N ILE A 231 -5.73 -12.38 -2.23
CA ILE A 231 -4.59 -12.55 -3.12
C ILE A 231 -4.36 -11.33 -4.00
N ILE A 232 -5.41 -10.74 -4.56
CA ILE A 232 -5.31 -9.49 -5.34
C ILE A 232 -4.71 -8.37 -4.49
N LEU A 233 -5.24 -8.17 -3.27
CA LEU A 233 -4.72 -7.14 -2.36
C LEU A 233 -3.29 -7.44 -1.90
N LEU A 234 -2.94 -8.71 -1.74
CA LEU A 234 -1.58 -9.13 -1.41
C LEU A 234 -0.59 -8.81 -2.55
N ILE A 235 -0.95 -9.09 -3.80
CA ILE A 235 -0.10 -8.77 -4.97
C ILE A 235 0.14 -7.26 -5.05
N LEU A 236 -0.91 -6.45 -4.86
CA LEU A 236 -0.79 -4.99 -4.85
C LEU A 236 0.16 -4.54 -3.72
N LYS A 237 0.00 -5.08 -2.51
CA LYS A 237 0.87 -4.76 -1.38
C LYS A 237 2.32 -5.20 -1.55
N ILE A 238 2.57 -6.30 -2.26
CA ILE A 238 3.93 -6.75 -2.61
C ILE A 238 4.59 -5.78 -3.61
N GLY A 239 3.82 -5.14 -4.49
CA GLY A 239 4.36 -4.11 -5.39
C GLY A 239 4.90 -2.90 -4.67
N ASP A 240 4.19 -2.49 -3.63
CA ASP A 240 4.52 -1.34 -2.81
C ASP A 240 5.50 -1.71 -1.68
N ILE A 241 6.15 -2.89 -1.73
CA ILE A 241 7.00 -3.37 -0.61
C ILE A 241 8.22 -2.48 -0.35
N LEU A 242 8.64 -1.65 -1.29
CA LEU A 242 9.71 -0.67 -1.06
C LEU A 242 9.17 0.73 -0.75
N GLU A 243 7.86 0.90 -0.68
CA GLU A 243 7.16 2.17 -0.46
C GLU A 243 6.37 2.11 0.85
N LEU A 244 7.06 2.37 1.97
CA LEU A 244 6.50 2.21 3.32
C LEU A 244 5.77 3.46 3.85
N GLY A 245 5.70 4.52 3.04
CA GLY A 245 5.15 5.81 3.42
C GLY A 245 6.21 6.69 4.08
N PHE A 246 6.67 7.69 3.32
CA PHE A 246 7.62 8.70 3.77
C PHE A 246 7.17 9.38 5.07
N ASP A 247 5.93 9.87 5.11
CA ASP A 247 5.45 10.75 6.18
C ASP A 247 5.56 10.10 7.56
N HIS A 248 5.11 8.84 7.68
CA HIS A 248 5.05 8.15 8.97
C HIS A 248 6.45 7.91 9.54
N VAL A 249 7.35 7.35 8.74
CA VAL A 249 8.74 7.10 9.17
C VAL A 249 9.47 8.40 9.43
N PHE A 250 9.29 9.40 8.57
CA PHE A 250 9.94 10.71 8.71
C PHE A 250 9.57 11.40 10.03
N LEU A 251 8.28 11.36 10.41
CA LEU A 251 7.79 11.97 11.65
C LEU A 251 8.28 11.25 12.92
N LEU A 252 8.57 9.95 12.84
CA LEU A 252 9.10 9.17 13.95
C LEU A 252 10.64 9.18 14.01
N LEU A 253 11.31 9.66 12.95
CA LEU A 253 12.76 9.61 12.81
C LEU A 253 13.43 10.61 13.76
N ASN A 254 14.46 10.15 14.49
CA ASN A 254 15.28 10.99 15.34
C ASN A 254 16.75 10.52 15.30
N PRO A 255 17.71 11.29 15.84
CA PRO A 255 19.13 10.92 15.80
C PRO A 255 19.47 9.59 16.47
N LEU A 256 18.71 9.17 17.49
CA LEU A 256 18.96 7.95 18.25
C LEU A 256 18.45 6.70 17.51
N ASN A 257 17.31 6.79 16.82
CA ASN A 257 16.70 5.65 16.12
C ASN A 257 17.06 5.55 14.62
N ARG A 258 17.77 6.54 14.06
CA ARG A 258 18.07 6.62 12.62
C ARG A 258 18.65 5.33 12.03
N GLY A 259 19.55 4.66 12.76
CA GLY A 259 20.18 3.41 12.28
C GLY A 259 19.19 2.27 12.00
N VAL A 260 18.04 2.23 12.67
CA VAL A 260 17.01 1.18 12.49
C VAL A 260 15.72 1.68 11.83
N ALA A 261 15.51 3.00 11.82
CA ALA A 261 14.30 3.66 11.33
C ALA A 261 14.45 4.22 9.93
N GLU A 262 15.64 4.65 9.51
CA GLU A 262 15.84 5.28 8.21
C GLU A 262 15.64 4.28 7.07
N ILE A 263 14.83 4.67 6.09
CA ILE A 263 14.48 3.88 4.90
C ILE A 263 14.85 4.65 3.63
N PHE A 264 14.71 4.01 2.46
CA PHE A 264 14.99 4.67 1.19
C PHE A 264 14.19 5.97 1.01
N ASP A 265 12.90 6.00 1.38
CA ASP A 265 12.05 7.18 1.17
C ASP A 265 12.53 8.41 1.95
N THR A 266 12.88 8.22 3.22
CA THR A 266 13.41 9.30 4.06
C THR A 266 14.78 9.76 3.59
N TYR A 267 15.63 8.81 3.19
CA TYR A 267 16.97 9.12 2.70
C TYR A 267 16.93 9.86 1.35
N VAL A 268 16.09 9.43 0.42
CA VAL A 268 15.89 10.09 -0.89
C VAL A 268 15.39 11.52 -0.73
N TYR A 269 14.54 11.78 0.27
CA TYR A 269 14.12 13.14 0.61
C TYR A 269 15.29 13.98 1.13
N THR A 270 16.04 13.48 2.11
CA THR A 270 17.18 14.21 2.68
C THR A 270 18.28 14.46 1.63
N SER A 271 18.67 13.45 0.86
CA SER A 271 19.70 13.62 -0.17
C SER A 271 19.19 14.39 -1.39
N GLY A 272 17.97 14.14 -1.85
CA GLY A 272 17.46 14.73 -3.08
C GLY A 272 16.95 16.15 -2.92
N ILE A 273 16.12 16.37 -1.90
CA ILE A 273 15.45 17.64 -1.68
C ILE A 273 16.30 18.56 -0.80
N VAL A 274 16.78 18.06 0.34
CA VAL A 274 17.52 18.90 1.31
C VAL A 274 18.95 19.17 0.84
N GLN A 275 19.64 18.15 0.32
CA GLN A 275 21.03 18.27 -0.15
C GLN A 275 21.15 18.57 -1.65
N GLY A 276 20.03 18.61 -2.39
CA GLY A 276 20.01 18.92 -3.82
C GLY A 276 20.58 17.82 -4.73
N ALA A 277 20.76 16.59 -4.25
CA ALA A 277 21.29 15.47 -5.03
C ALA A 277 20.19 14.82 -5.90
N PHE A 278 19.56 15.60 -6.79
CA PHE A 278 18.43 15.18 -7.60
C PHE A 278 18.71 13.91 -8.42
N SER A 279 19.83 13.86 -9.15
CA SER A 279 20.20 12.69 -9.97
C SER A 279 20.30 11.41 -9.18
N TYR A 280 20.92 11.48 -8.01
CA TYR A 280 21.08 10.33 -7.15
C TYR A 280 19.72 9.85 -6.62
N SER A 281 18.89 10.78 -6.13
CA SER A 281 17.54 10.48 -5.66
C SER A 281 16.62 9.93 -6.76
N THR A 282 16.71 10.44 -7.99
CA THR A 282 15.98 9.86 -9.14
C THR A 282 16.47 8.46 -9.47
N ALA A 283 17.78 8.18 -9.37
CA ALA A 283 18.33 6.85 -9.58
C ALA A 283 17.83 5.84 -8.52
N VAL A 284 17.79 6.24 -7.25
CA VAL A 284 17.20 5.42 -6.17
C VAL A 284 15.72 5.17 -6.43
N GLY A 285 14.95 6.21 -6.80
CA GLY A 285 13.55 6.08 -7.15
C GLY A 285 13.32 5.09 -8.29
N LEU A 286 14.10 5.19 -9.38
CA LEU A 286 14.01 4.27 -10.51
C LEU A 286 14.34 2.83 -10.12
N PHE A 287 15.37 2.64 -9.29
CA PHE A 287 15.72 1.32 -8.74
C PHE A 287 14.55 0.73 -7.96
N LYS A 288 13.93 1.49 -7.05
CA LYS A 288 12.77 1.04 -6.26
C LYS A 288 11.60 0.66 -7.16
N SER A 289 11.25 1.50 -8.14
CA SER A 289 10.15 1.24 -9.07
C SER A 289 10.40 -0.02 -9.91
N PHE A 290 11.65 -0.23 -10.36
CA PHE A 290 12.03 -1.44 -11.09
C PHE A 290 11.88 -2.70 -10.21
N VAL A 291 12.37 -2.67 -8.97
CA VAL A 291 12.22 -3.80 -8.04
C VAL A 291 10.75 -4.06 -7.73
N GLY A 292 9.97 -3.02 -7.45
CA GLY A 292 8.52 -3.12 -7.23
C GLY A 292 7.82 -3.78 -8.42
N LEU A 293 8.11 -3.34 -9.65
CA LEU A 293 7.57 -3.94 -10.87
C LEU A 293 7.89 -5.43 -10.98
N VAL A 294 9.16 -5.82 -10.75
CA VAL A 294 9.58 -7.23 -10.78
C VAL A 294 8.81 -8.05 -9.74
N LEU A 295 8.63 -7.51 -8.54
CA LEU A 295 7.91 -8.19 -7.46
C LEU A 295 6.41 -8.33 -7.73
N VAL A 296 5.74 -7.29 -8.26
CA VAL A 296 4.34 -7.38 -8.71
C VAL A 296 4.19 -8.45 -9.78
N LEU A 297 5.05 -8.43 -10.81
CA LEU A 297 4.97 -9.38 -11.91
C LEU A 297 5.22 -10.82 -11.42
N ALA A 298 6.16 -11.02 -10.50
CA ALA A 298 6.41 -12.31 -9.88
C ALA A 298 5.21 -12.79 -9.05
N ALA A 299 4.66 -11.93 -8.18
CA ALA A 299 3.49 -12.25 -7.35
C ALA A 299 2.26 -12.55 -8.21
N ASN A 300 2.03 -11.77 -9.26
CA ASN A 300 0.93 -11.96 -10.20
C ASN A 300 1.05 -13.29 -10.97
N ARG A 301 2.26 -13.64 -11.45
CA ARG A 301 2.51 -14.94 -12.10
C ARG A 301 2.29 -16.11 -11.15
N LEU A 302 2.73 -15.98 -9.90
CA LEU A 302 2.49 -17.00 -8.87
C LEU A 302 1.00 -17.17 -8.59
N SER A 303 0.25 -16.09 -8.43
CA SER A 303 -1.21 -16.13 -8.25
C SER A 303 -1.93 -16.90 -9.35
N LYS A 304 -1.64 -16.57 -10.62
CA LYS A 304 -2.21 -17.28 -11.77
C LYS A 304 -1.87 -18.77 -11.78
N LYS A 305 -0.66 -19.15 -11.34
CA LYS A 305 -0.24 -20.55 -11.22
C LYS A 305 -1.03 -21.32 -10.15
N PHE A 306 -1.48 -20.62 -9.09
CA PHE A 306 -2.32 -21.20 -8.03
C PHE A 306 -3.83 -21.14 -8.32
N GLY A 307 -4.22 -20.81 -9.56
CA GLY A 307 -5.60 -20.89 -10.05
C GLY A 307 -6.46 -19.66 -9.75
N GLU A 308 -5.84 -18.53 -9.38
CA GLU A 308 -6.55 -17.31 -8.99
C GLU A 308 -6.49 -16.27 -10.11
N GLU A 309 -7.50 -15.39 -10.17
CA GLU A 309 -7.50 -14.30 -11.13
C GLU A 309 -6.34 -13.33 -10.83
N GLY A 310 -5.45 -13.16 -11.81
CA GLY A 310 -4.36 -12.20 -11.74
C GLY A 310 -4.83 -10.78 -12.08
N ILE A 311 -4.04 -9.79 -11.70
CA ILE A 311 -4.29 -8.36 -12.00
C ILE A 311 -3.98 -8.04 -13.46
N ILE A 312 -2.96 -8.72 -14.02
CA ILE A 312 -2.47 -8.60 -15.40
C ILE A 312 -2.48 -9.99 -16.00
#